data_AF-A0A979EV84-F1
#
_entry.id   AF-A0A979EV84-F1
#
_cell.length_a   1.000
_cell.length_b   1.000
_cell.length_c   1.000
_cell.angle_alpha   90.00
_cell.angle_beta   90.00
_cell.angle_gamma   90.00
#
_symmetry.space_group_name_H-M   'P 1'
#
loop_
_entity.id
_entity.type
_entity.pdbx_description
1 polymer ?
#
loop_
_entity_poly.entity_id
_entity_poly.type
_entity_poly.pdbx_seq_one_letter_code
_entity_poly.pdbx_strand_id
1 'polypeptide(L)'
;MDLQNKKSQNLQIKTTDKQNFKSEAQITSPDLFLNPAHKCERNSSASKITGFSTLPKHIQDFLFYSHCRHFPMLLNVPGKCGGPENSADVFLLLAIKSSPSNYERREVLRKTWASERLQSNMWIRTVFISGTAQGGFEKGRLNKLLELENQQNQDILQWDFEDSFFNLTLKQILFLEWMERFCPDAHFLLNGDDDIFANTDNMVHYLKGLHGNDGSKHLFVGHLIQHVGPIRVPASKYYIPVQVQKSDRYPPYCGGGGFLLSRFTSRVIYNMSHSIPLLPIDDVYMGMCLEKAGLKPVSHMGVRTAGLHLPSKNLDSYNPCYYREVLLVHRFLPHQIFIMWHEIHRKDLGCGKLRI
;
A
#
# COMPACT_ATOMS: atom_id res chain seq x y z
N MET A 1 -35.15 -20.03 -62.29
CA MET A 1 -36.40 -20.13 -61.52
C MET A 1 -36.01 -19.88 -60.07
N ASP A 2 -35.76 -18.63 -59.67
CA ASP A 2 -36.76 -17.59 -59.39
C ASP A 2 -37.92 -18.11 -58.54
N LEU A 3 -38.37 -17.52 -57.43
CA LEU A 3 -38.08 -16.27 -56.72
C LEU A 3 -38.84 -16.36 -55.37
N GLN A 4 -38.30 -15.73 -54.31
CA GLN A 4 -39.00 -14.94 -53.27
C GLN A 4 -39.96 -15.68 -52.27
N ASN A 5 -40.14 -15.28 -51.00
CA ASN A 5 -39.79 -14.06 -50.27
C ASN A 5 -40.01 -14.21 -48.74
N LYS A 6 -39.39 -13.28 -48.00
CA LYS A 6 -39.65 -12.81 -46.61
C LYS A 6 -39.15 -13.69 -45.44
N LYS A 7 -38.44 -13.18 -44.44
CA LYS A 7 -37.88 -11.84 -44.14
C LYS A 7 -36.87 -12.04 -43.00
N SER A 8 -35.60 -11.72 -43.23
CA SER A 8 -34.61 -11.52 -42.17
C SER A 8 -34.86 -10.18 -41.48
N GLN A 9 -34.89 -10.16 -40.16
CA GLN A 9 -34.64 -8.94 -39.38
C GLN A 9 -33.26 -9.07 -38.74
N ASN A 10 -32.32 -8.33 -39.32
CA ASN A 10 -31.02 -8.01 -38.76
C ASN A 10 -31.20 -7.22 -37.48
N LEU A 11 -30.73 -7.74 -36.34
CA LEU A 11 -30.40 -6.91 -35.19
C LEU A 11 -28.90 -6.57 -35.30
N GLN A 12 -28.61 -5.49 -36.02
CA GLN A 12 -27.31 -4.82 -35.97
C GLN A 12 -27.12 -4.31 -34.54
N ILE A 13 -26.20 -4.93 -33.79
CA ILE A 13 -25.68 -4.36 -32.56
C ILE A 13 -24.78 -3.19 -32.98
N LYS A 14 -25.34 -1.98 -32.91
CA LYS A 14 -24.62 -0.73 -33.11
C LYS A 14 -23.52 -0.59 -32.07
N THR A 15 -22.28 -0.57 -32.54
CA THR A 15 -21.11 -0.09 -31.81
C THR A 15 -21.15 1.44 -31.70
N THR A 16 -21.58 1.94 -30.55
CA THR A 16 -21.50 3.33 -30.03
C THR A 16 -21.90 3.18 -28.55
N ASP A 17 -21.11 3.46 -27.53
CA ASP A 17 -20.28 4.63 -27.31
C ASP A 17 -19.01 4.28 -26.52
N LYS A 18 -17.87 4.84 -26.94
CA LYS A 18 -16.74 5.07 -26.06
C LYS A 18 -17.18 6.12 -25.03
N GLN A 19 -17.62 5.68 -23.86
CA GLN A 19 -17.74 6.57 -22.71
C GLN A 19 -16.33 7.06 -22.33
N ASN A 20 -16.00 8.25 -22.80
CA ASN A 20 -14.97 9.09 -22.22
C ASN A 20 -15.30 9.29 -20.74
N PHE A 21 -14.66 8.52 -19.87
CA PHE A 21 -14.52 8.88 -18.46
C PHE A 21 -13.61 10.11 -18.39
N LYS A 22 -14.17 11.30 -18.66
CA LYS A 22 -13.60 12.53 -18.14
C LYS A 22 -13.88 12.50 -16.65
N SER A 23 -12.90 12.08 -15.88
CA SER A 23 -12.88 12.33 -14.45
C SER A 23 -12.82 13.84 -14.25
N GLU A 24 -13.96 14.46 -13.94
CA GLU A 24 -13.96 15.66 -13.13
C GLU A 24 -13.54 15.23 -11.72
N ALA A 25 -12.25 14.94 -11.56
CA ALA A 25 -11.64 15.07 -10.26
C ALA A 25 -11.83 16.54 -9.89
N GLN A 26 -12.66 16.80 -8.88
CA GLN A 26 -12.62 18.07 -8.19
C GLN A 26 -11.15 18.29 -7.82
N ILE A 27 -10.50 19.20 -8.54
CA ILE A 27 -9.14 19.65 -8.26
C ILE A 27 -9.23 20.20 -6.84
N THR A 28 -8.84 19.38 -5.86
CA THR A 28 -8.49 19.83 -4.53
C THR A 28 -7.53 20.98 -4.72
N SER A 29 -7.91 22.18 -4.27
CA SER A 29 -7.13 23.40 -4.42
C SER A 29 -5.62 23.13 -4.23
N PRO A 30 -4.75 23.62 -5.13
CA PRO A 30 -3.29 23.45 -5.03
C PRO A 30 -2.73 23.80 -3.64
N ASP A 31 -3.40 24.70 -2.90
CA ASP A 31 -2.91 25.25 -1.64
C ASP A 31 -2.96 24.30 -0.45
N LEU A 32 -3.88 23.33 -0.37
CA LEU A 32 -4.07 22.55 0.87
C LEU A 32 -2.94 21.56 1.17
N PHE A 33 -2.18 21.13 0.15
CA PHE A 33 -1.08 20.16 0.32
C PHE A 33 0.13 20.73 1.06
N LEU A 34 0.36 22.03 0.86
CA LEU A 34 1.54 22.74 1.35
C LEU A 34 1.19 23.78 2.41
N ASN A 35 -0.10 24.03 2.67
CA ASN A 35 -0.53 25.01 3.65
C ASN A 35 -0.29 24.50 5.09
N PRO A 36 0.66 25.07 5.83
CA PRO A 36 0.96 24.65 7.20
C PRO A 36 -0.13 25.04 8.20
N ALA A 37 -1.06 25.91 7.81
CA ALA A 37 -2.10 26.46 8.69
C ALA A 37 -3.35 25.56 8.79
N HIS A 38 -3.53 24.60 7.89
CA HIS A 38 -4.70 23.73 7.94
C HIS A 38 -4.50 22.62 8.98
N LYS A 39 -5.05 22.84 10.18
CA LYS A 39 -5.08 21.83 11.25
C LYS A 39 -6.45 21.16 11.27
N CYS A 40 -6.44 19.84 11.20
CA CYS A 40 -7.62 19.01 11.42
C CYS A 40 -8.23 19.30 12.80
N GLU A 41 -9.51 19.70 12.82
CA GLU A 41 -10.24 19.98 14.07
C GLU A 41 -10.95 18.75 14.61
N ARG A 42 -11.16 18.72 15.92
CA ARG A 42 -11.85 17.61 16.60
C ARG A 42 -13.36 17.71 16.35
N ASN A 43 -13.97 16.66 15.79
CA ASN A 43 -15.43 16.60 15.68
C ASN A 43 -16.06 16.18 17.02
N SER A 44 -16.34 17.14 17.89
CA SER A 44 -16.91 16.89 19.22
C SER A 44 -18.26 16.14 19.19
N SER A 45 -19.01 16.21 18.09
CA SER A 45 -20.27 15.48 17.94
C SER A 45 -20.11 13.95 17.95
N ALA A 46 -18.91 13.42 17.65
CA ALA A 46 -18.62 11.99 17.74
C ALA A 46 -18.83 11.42 19.15
N SER A 47 -18.71 12.24 20.19
CA SER A 47 -19.00 11.86 21.58
C SER A 47 -20.47 11.46 21.83
N LYS A 48 -21.39 11.86 20.94
CA LYS A 48 -22.82 11.53 21.02
C LYS A 48 -23.14 10.12 20.48
N ILE A 49 -22.15 9.42 19.90
CA ILE A 49 -22.33 8.05 19.41
C ILE A 49 -22.70 7.14 20.59
N THR A 50 -23.71 6.29 20.41
CA THR A 50 -24.15 5.35 21.45
C THR A 50 -23.00 4.43 21.89
N GLY A 51 -22.74 4.39 23.20
CA GLY A 51 -21.64 3.59 23.78
C GLY A 51 -20.24 4.19 23.58
N PHE A 52 -20.11 5.45 23.16
CA PHE A 52 -18.81 6.09 22.93
C PHE A 52 -17.87 6.04 24.13
N SER A 53 -18.40 6.34 25.33
CA SER A 53 -17.62 6.45 26.56
C SER A 53 -16.99 5.12 27.02
N THR A 54 -17.50 3.98 26.55
CA THR A 54 -16.96 2.65 26.88
C THR A 54 -15.91 2.18 25.88
N LEU A 55 -15.69 2.91 24.79
CA LEU A 55 -14.69 2.56 23.78
C LEU A 55 -13.27 2.85 24.29
N PRO A 56 -12.26 2.05 23.89
CA PRO A 56 -10.87 2.37 24.15
C PRO A 56 -10.48 3.75 23.61
N LYS A 57 -9.53 4.42 24.27
CA LYS A 57 -9.12 5.79 23.94
C LYS A 57 -8.71 5.97 22.47
N HIS A 58 -7.94 5.04 21.91
CA HIS A 58 -7.53 5.09 20.51
C HIS A 58 -8.71 5.01 19.52
N ILE A 59 -9.80 4.29 19.85
CA ILE A 59 -11.03 4.27 19.04
C ILE A 59 -11.78 5.59 19.17
N GLN A 60 -11.86 6.13 20.39
CA GLN A 60 -12.49 7.44 20.62
C GLN A 60 -11.79 8.52 19.79
N ASP A 61 -10.46 8.53 19.81
CA ASP A 61 -9.63 9.46 19.05
C ASP A 61 -9.83 9.26 17.55
N PHE A 62 -9.83 8.00 17.07
CA PHE A 62 -10.17 7.70 15.68
C PHE A 62 -11.53 8.28 15.28
N LEU A 63 -12.60 8.06 16.06
CA LEU A 63 -13.94 8.56 15.76
C LEU A 63 -14.02 10.09 15.79
N PHE A 64 -13.24 10.76 16.64
CA PHE A 64 -13.16 12.22 16.67
C PHE A 64 -12.55 12.80 15.39
N TYR A 65 -11.62 12.07 14.76
CA TYR A 65 -10.79 12.58 13.66
C TYR A 65 -10.96 11.82 12.34
N SER A 66 -11.89 10.86 12.24
CA SER A 66 -12.10 10.02 11.05
C SER A 66 -12.50 10.78 9.79
N HIS A 67 -12.88 12.06 9.92
CA HIS A 67 -13.22 12.97 8.83
C HIS A 67 -11.99 13.69 8.26
N CYS A 68 -10.87 13.70 9.00
CA CYS A 68 -9.65 14.38 8.59
C CYS A 68 -8.82 13.54 7.65
N ARG A 69 -8.57 14.10 6.46
CA ARG A 69 -7.85 13.43 5.37
C ARG A 69 -6.63 14.19 4.89
N HIS A 70 -6.50 15.45 5.28
CA HIS A 70 -5.40 16.32 4.84
C HIS A 70 -4.58 16.73 6.06
N PHE A 71 -3.27 16.58 5.93
CA PHE A 71 -2.29 16.98 6.92
C PHE A 71 -1.13 17.68 6.22
N PRO A 72 -0.50 18.70 6.84
CA PRO A 72 0.66 19.36 6.26
C PRO A 72 1.78 18.37 5.97
N MET A 73 2.40 18.50 4.80
CA MET A 73 3.60 17.74 4.46
C MET A 73 4.83 18.40 5.07
N LEU A 74 5.63 17.63 5.80
CA LEU A 74 6.87 18.08 6.44
C LEU A 74 8.09 17.81 5.57
N LEU A 75 8.12 16.65 4.89
CA LEU A 75 9.17 16.25 3.97
C LEU A 75 8.54 15.76 2.67
N ASN A 76 9.04 16.28 1.55
CA ASN A 76 8.61 15.93 0.20
C ASN A 76 9.82 15.59 -0.68
N VAL A 77 9.63 14.72 -1.67
CA VAL A 77 10.64 14.34 -2.66
C VAL A 77 10.05 14.40 -4.09
N PRO A 78 9.64 15.59 -4.57
CA PRO A 78 8.85 15.74 -5.79
C PRO A 78 9.56 15.23 -7.07
N GLY A 79 10.89 15.17 -7.05
CA GLY A 79 11.71 14.65 -8.15
C GLY A 79 11.94 13.14 -8.14
N LYS A 80 11.39 12.38 -7.18
CA LYS A 80 11.71 10.94 -7.01
C LYS A 80 11.44 10.10 -8.26
N CYS A 81 10.36 10.42 -8.99
CA CYS A 81 10.01 9.76 -10.25
C CYS A 81 10.48 10.53 -11.49
N GLY A 82 11.45 11.45 -11.37
CA GLY A 82 11.84 12.35 -12.46
C GLY A 82 10.82 13.47 -12.74
N GLY A 83 9.88 13.66 -11.81
CA GLY A 83 8.72 14.53 -11.98
C GLY A 83 7.55 13.82 -12.67
N PRO A 84 6.37 14.47 -12.78
CA PRO A 84 5.17 13.84 -13.30
C PRO A 84 5.33 13.30 -14.73
N GLU A 85 5.98 14.08 -15.59
CA GLU A 85 6.15 13.78 -17.02
C GLU A 85 7.08 12.58 -17.28
N ASN A 86 8.06 12.34 -16.40
CA ASN A 86 9.02 11.23 -16.53
C ASN A 86 8.66 10.03 -15.64
N SER A 87 7.52 10.08 -14.94
CA SER A 87 7.17 9.05 -13.96
C SER A 87 6.90 7.68 -14.58
N ALA A 88 6.64 7.61 -15.88
CA ALA A 88 6.56 6.37 -16.66
C ALA A 88 7.89 5.59 -16.71
N ASP A 89 9.04 6.23 -16.46
CA ASP A 89 10.32 5.54 -16.37
C ASP A 89 10.40 4.62 -15.14
N VAL A 90 9.57 4.87 -14.12
CA VAL A 90 9.50 4.08 -12.89
C VAL A 90 8.61 2.86 -13.11
N PHE A 91 9.24 1.70 -13.27
CA PHE A 91 8.51 0.44 -13.42
C PHE A 91 7.90 -0.04 -12.10
N LEU A 92 8.67 0.01 -11.01
CA LEU A 92 8.21 -0.41 -9.69
C LEU A 92 8.57 0.65 -8.65
N LEU A 93 7.55 1.30 -8.09
CA LEU A 93 7.68 2.17 -6.94
C LEU A 93 7.49 1.34 -5.67
N LEU A 94 8.44 1.39 -4.75
CA LEU A 94 8.33 0.77 -3.43
C LEU A 94 7.88 1.85 -2.44
N ALA A 95 6.65 1.77 -1.96
CA ALA A 95 6.13 2.63 -0.90
C ALA A 95 6.13 1.86 0.42
N ILE A 96 7.11 2.17 1.27
CA ILE A 96 7.38 1.41 2.48
C ILE A 96 6.90 2.18 3.71
N LYS A 97 5.89 1.64 4.37
CA LYS A 97 5.37 2.16 5.65
C LYS A 97 6.44 2.00 6.71
N SER A 98 6.91 3.13 7.25
CA SER A 98 7.92 3.15 8.32
C SER A 98 7.52 4.16 9.40
N SER A 99 8.03 3.96 10.61
CA SER A 99 7.89 4.88 11.74
C SER A 99 9.06 5.87 11.77
N PRO A 100 8.90 7.11 12.27
CA PRO A 100 9.99 8.06 12.48
C PRO A 100 11.25 7.46 13.13
N SER A 101 11.06 6.59 14.12
CA SER A 101 12.14 5.96 14.90
C SER A 101 12.90 4.84 14.16
N ASN A 102 12.39 4.34 13.05
CA ASN A 102 12.89 3.14 12.37
C ASN A 102 14.05 3.42 11.39
N TYR A 103 15.01 4.27 11.79
CA TYR A 103 16.19 4.60 10.95
C TYR A 103 16.96 3.35 10.51
N GLU A 104 17.28 2.45 11.44
CA GLU A 104 18.04 1.22 11.15
C GLU A 104 17.33 0.34 10.11
N ARG A 105 16.00 0.23 10.20
CA ARG A 105 15.21 -0.55 9.23
C ARG A 105 15.36 0.07 7.84
N ARG A 106 15.07 1.36 7.68
CA ARG A 106 15.20 2.06 6.40
C ARG A 106 16.60 1.91 5.81
N GLU A 107 17.62 2.06 6.64
CA GLU A 107 19.01 1.95 6.23
C GLU A 107 19.37 0.55 5.71
N VAL A 108 18.92 -0.52 6.39
CA VAL A 108 19.10 -1.88 5.89
C VAL A 108 18.33 -2.10 4.58
N LEU A 109 17.11 -1.55 4.47
CA LEU A 109 16.30 -1.69 3.27
C LEU A 109 16.98 -1.05 2.04
N ARG A 110 17.56 0.16 2.19
CA ARG A 110 18.35 0.82 1.14
C ARG A 110 19.55 0.00 0.68
N LYS A 111 20.19 -0.72 1.61
CA LYS A 111 21.35 -1.59 1.34
C LYS A 111 20.97 -2.98 0.80
N THR A 112 19.67 -3.29 0.70
CA THR A 112 19.19 -4.61 0.32
C THR A 112 18.10 -4.49 -0.75
N TRP A 113 16.91 -5.04 -0.49
CA TRP A 113 15.87 -5.22 -1.49
C TRP A 113 15.21 -3.91 -1.94
N ALA A 114 15.28 -2.85 -1.12
CA ALA A 114 14.75 -1.53 -1.45
C ALA A 114 15.79 -0.59 -2.07
N SER A 115 16.97 -1.11 -2.43
CA SER A 115 17.95 -0.37 -3.21
C SER A 115 17.37 0.10 -4.54
N GLU A 116 17.53 1.38 -4.84
CA GLU A 116 17.15 1.93 -6.15
C GLU A 116 18.12 1.44 -7.21
N ARG A 117 17.62 0.70 -8.20
CA ARG A 117 18.45 0.09 -9.24
C ARG A 117 17.63 -0.26 -10.48
N LEU A 118 18.34 -0.52 -11.57
CA LEU A 118 17.79 -1.23 -12.72
C LEU A 118 17.80 -2.72 -12.43
N GLN A 119 16.64 -3.34 -12.49
CA GLN A 119 16.49 -4.79 -12.43
C GLN A 119 15.87 -5.28 -13.73
N SER A 120 16.58 -6.12 -14.49
CA SER A 120 16.11 -6.58 -15.81
C SER A 120 15.65 -5.43 -16.74
N ASN A 121 16.44 -4.33 -16.75
CA ASN A 121 16.21 -3.05 -17.45
C ASN A 121 14.95 -2.28 -17.01
N MET A 122 14.44 -2.55 -15.82
CA MET A 122 13.29 -1.85 -15.23
C MET A 122 13.73 -1.08 -13.99
N TRP A 123 13.38 0.20 -13.89
CA TRP A 123 13.73 1.02 -12.73
C TRP A 123 12.88 0.68 -11.51
N ILE A 124 13.55 0.45 -10.39
CA ILE A 124 12.96 0.38 -9.06
C ILE A 124 13.30 1.67 -8.33
N ARG A 125 12.28 2.35 -7.78
CA ARG A 125 12.42 3.55 -6.93
C ARG A 125 11.81 3.27 -5.56
N THR A 126 12.31 3.93 -4.53
CA THR A 126 11.84 3.72 -3.16
C THR A 126 11.45 5.04 -2.51
N VAL A 127 10.34 5.00 -1.77
CA VAL A 127 9.95 6.03 -0.81
C VAL A 127 9.54 5.38 0.52
N PHE A 128 10.01 5.95 1.62
CA PHE A 128 9.53 5.65 2.96
C PHE A 128 8.44 6.64 3.34
N ILE A 129 7.28 6.12 3.76
CA ILE A 129 6.13 6.93 4.14
C ILE A 129 5.97 6.92 5.67
N SER A 130 5.95 8.12 6.26
CA SER A 130 6.00 8.33 7.71
C SER A 130 5.03 9.41 8.17
N GLY A 131 4.52 9.28 9.39
CA GLY A 131 3.92 10.37 10.15
C GLY A 131 4.95 11.02 11.08
N THR A 132 4.49 11.47 12.24
CA THR A 132 5.29 12.04 13.35
C THR A 132 5.04 11.27 14.64
N ALA A 133 5.91 11.43 15.65
CA ALA A 133 5.61 10.92 16.99
C ALA A 133 4.47 11.72 17.66
N GLN A 134 3.87 11.14 18.71
CA GLN A 134 2.67 11.64 19.42
C GLN A 134 2.78 13.08 20.00
N GLY A 135 3.98 13.66 20.07
CA GLY A 135 4.17 15.07 20.41
C GLY A 135 5.43 15.34 21.24
N GLY A 136 5.51 16.54 21.80
CA GLY A 136 6.56 16.94 22.73
C GLY A 136 7.98 16.94 22.13
N PHE A 137 8.98 16.83 23.00
CA PHE A 137 10.39 16.84 22.61
C PHE A 137 10.75 15.69 21.66
N GLU A 138 10.16 14.51 21.83
CA GLU A 138 10.42 13.35 20.98
C GLU A 138 9.97 13.58 19.53
N LYS A 139 8.80 14.21 19.31
CA LYS A 139 8.37 14.63 17.97
C LYS A 139 9.41 15.55 17.31
N GLY A 140 9.91 16.55 18.03
CA GLY A 140 10.94 17.46 17.53
C GLY A 140 12.25 16.73 17.17
N ARG A 141 12.73 15.84 18.05
CA ARG A 141 13.95 15.06 17.84
C ARG A 141 13.83 14.13 16.64
N LEU A 142 12.74 13.38 16.53
CA LEU A 142 12.53 12.44 15.44
C LEU A 142 12.29 13.15 14.11
N ASN A 143 11.53 14.25 14.08
CA ASN A 143 11.40 15.07 12.86
C ASN A 143 12.75 15.60 12.39
N LYS A 144 13.61 16.05 13.32
CA LYS A 144 14.97 16.48 12.98
C LYS A 144 15.82 15.33 12.44
N LEU A 145 15.69 14.12 13.01
CA LEU A 145 16.37 12.93 12.51
C LEU A 145 15.95 12.60 11.06
N LEU A 146 14.63 12.56 10.77
CA LEU A 146 14.16 12.30 9.40
C LEU A 146 14.58 13.40 8.43
N GLU A 147 14.60 14.67 8.85
CA GLU A 147 15.07 15.76 8.01
C GLU A 147 16.54 15.54 7.59
N LEU A 148 17.42 15.24 8.55
CA LEU A 148 18.84 14.96 8.29
C LEU A 148 19.04 13.70 7.44
N GLU A 149 18.27 12.64 7.69
CA GLU A 149 18.28 11.42 6.88
C GLU A 149 17.83 11.70 5.44
N ASN A 150 16.77 12.49 5.27
CA ASN A 150 16.22 12.82 3.96
C ASN A 150 17.14 13.74 3.17
N GLN A 151 17.88 14.64 3.81
CA GLN A 151 18.92 15.46 3.14
C GLN A 151 19.94 14.60 2.38
N GLN A 152 20.25 13.40 2.89
CA GLN A 152 21.20 12.47 2.27
C GLN A 152 20.53 11.53 1.26
N ASN A 153 19.36 10.98 1.60
CA ASN A 153 18.76 9.87 0.84
C ASN A 153 17.64 10.29 -0.11
N GLN A 154 17.02 11.46 0.11
CA GLN A 154 15.94 12.03 -0.70
C GLN A 154 14.83 11.01 -1.01
N ASP A 155 14.42 10.21 -0.01
CA ASP A 155 13.48 9.11 -0.16
C ASP A 155 12.41 9.07 0.94
N ILE A 156 12.21 10.15 1.70
CA ILE A 156 11.24 10.20 2.80
C ILE A 156 10.10 11.14 2.47
N LEU A 157 8.88 10.62 2.58
CA LEU A 157 7.65 11.39 2.60
C LEU A 157 7.11 11.43 4.02
N GLN A 158 6.92 12.64 4.55
CA GLN A 158 6.47 12.82 5.93
C GLN A 158 5.30 13.80 6.00
N TRP A 159 4.26 13.44 6.74
CA TRP A 159 3.12 14.31 7.04
C TRP A 159 2.94 14.52 8.55
N ASP A 160 2.35 15.65 8.93
CA ASP A 160 2.17 16.07 10.32
C ASP A 160 0.96 15.42 11.02
N PHE A 161 0.89 14.09 11.01
CA PHE A 161 -0.07 13.32 11.81
C PHE A 161 0.66 12.34 12.74
N GLU A 162 0.03 11.88 13.81
CA GLU A 162 0.62 10.88 14.70
C GLU A 162 0.72 9.52 13.97
N ASP A 163 1.93 9.01 13.85
CA ASP A 163 2.19 7.71 13.25
C ASP A 163 1.81 6.58 14.21
N SER A 164 0.62 6.01 13.98
CA SER A 164 0.07 4.94 14.80
C SER A 164 -0.57 3.88 13.91
N PHE A 165 -0.76 2.67 14.47
CA PHE A 165 -1.43 1.58 13.77
C PHE A 165 -2.82 1.99 13.24
N PHE A 166 -3.58 2.77 14.01
CA PHE A 166 -4.94 3.18 13.64
C PHE A 166 -4.97 4.31 12.59
N ASN A 167 -3.81 4.92 12.29
CA ASN A 167 -3.64 5.94 11.25
C ASN A 167 -2.97 5.39 9.98
N LEU A 168 -2.73 4.09 9.86
CA LEU A 168 -2.13 3.50 8.66
C LEU A 168 -2.95 3.76 7.40
N THR A 169 -4.28 3.74 7.51
CA THR A 169 -5.18 4.08 6.39
C THR A 169 -4.99 5.52 5.93
N LEU A 170 -4.87 6.46 6.88
CA LEU A 170 -4.59 7.86 6.56
C LEU A 170 -3.23 7.99 5.87
N LYS A 171 -2.20 7.34 6.42
CA LYS A 171 -0.86 7.29 5.82
C LYS A 171 -0.92 6.81 4.37
N GLN A 172 -1.70 5.77 4.10
CA GLN A 172 -1.85 5.21 2.77
C GLN A 172 -2.53 6.17 1.79
N ILE A 173 -3.62 6.83 2.21
CA ILE A 173 -4.36 7.76 1.37
C ILE A 173 -3.49 8.98 1.03
N LEU A 174 -2.79 9.54 2.02
CA LEU A 174 -1.87 10.67 1.80
C LEU A 174 -0.75 10.30 0.82
N PHE A 175 -0.22 9.09 0.92
CA PHE A 175 0.74 8.59 -0.06
C PHE A 175 0.14 8.46 -1.47
N LEU A 176 -1.06 7.90 -1.60
CA LEU A 176 -1.71 7.78 -2.91
C LEU A 176 -2.01 9.15 -3.52
N GLU A 177 -2.39 10.12 -2.69
CA GLU A 177 -2.57 11.51 -3.08
C GLU A 177 -1.27 12.13 -3.62
N TRP A 178 -0.13 11.84 -2.95
CA TRP A 178 1.20 12.25 -3.42
C TRP A 178 1.59 11.56 -4.72
N MET A 179 1.34 10.25 -4.84
CA MET A 179 1.64 9.47 -6.04
C MET A 179 0.91 10.04 -7.27
N GLU A 180 -0.37 10.39 -7.14
CA GLU A 180 -1.16 11.00 -8.23
C GLU A 180 -0.58 12.34 -8.70
N ARG A 181 0.14 13.06 -7.83
CA ARG A 181 0.72 14.36 -8.16
C ARG A 181 2.14 14.27 -8.71
N PHE A 182 2.98 13.41 -8.14
CA PHE A 182 4.43 13.41 -8.41
C PHE A 182 4.92 12.15 -9.14
N CYS A 183 4.16 11.07 -9.11
CA CYS A 183 4.47 9.80 -9.78
C CYS A 183 3.25 9.19 -10.50
N PRO A 184 2.44 9.98 -11.24
CA PRO A 184 1.16 9.52 -11.78
C PRO A 184 1.29 8.35 -12.73
N ASP A 185 2.43 8.23 -13.44
CA ASP A 185 2.65 7.23 -14.47
C ASP A 185 3.55 6.07 -14.05
N ALA A 186 3.99 5.98 -12.79
CA ALA A 186 4.74 4.81 -12.31
C ALA A 186 3.91 3.53 -12.47
N HIS A 187 4.46 2.49 -13.12
CA HIS A 187 3.67 1.38 -13.65
C HIS A 187 3.03 0.52 -12.56
N PHE A 188 3.85 0.12 -11.59
CA PHE A 188 3.46 -0.73 -10.48
C PHE A 188 3.95 -0.17 -9.15
N LEU A 189 3.29 -0.60 -8.10
CA LEU A 189 3.55 -0.20 -6.73
C LEU A 189 3.67 -1.47 -5.88
N LEU A 190 4.72 -1.55 -5.06
CA LEU A 190 4.70 -2.35 -3.85
C LEU A 190 4.29 -1.45 -2.71
N ASN A 191 3.17 -1.77 -2.06
CA ASN A 191 2.88 -1.25 -0.75
C ASN A 191 3.33 -2.27 0.29
N GLY A 192 4.23 -1.89 1.19
CA GLY A 192 4.82 -2.83 2.15
C GLY A 192 5.18 -2.21 3.49
N ASP A 193 5.37 -3.07 4.49
CA ASP A 193 5.87 -2.70 5.82
C ASP A 193 7.41 -2.76 5.87
N ASP A 194 8.03 -2.04 6.80
CA ASP A 194 9.49 -2.02 6.97
C ASP A 194 10.08 -3.23 7.73
N ASP A 195 9.26 -4.26 7.98
CA ASP A 195 9.61 -5.51 8.65
C ASP A 195 9.40 -6.76 7.77
N ILE A 196 9.38 -6.59 6.46
CA ILE A 196 9.31 -7.69 5.49
C ILE A 196 10.66 -8.01 4.87
N PHE A 197 10.80 -9.25 4.42
CA PHE A 197 11.73 -9.61 3.37
C PHE A 197 10.99 -9.56 2.02
N ALA A 198 11.47 -8.75 1.08
CA ALA A 198 10.93 -8.68 -0.27
C ALA A 198 11.99 -9.08 -1.30
N ASN A 199 11.64 -9.98 -2.22
CA ASN A 199 12.48 -10.30 -3.36
C ASN A 199 12.03 -9.44 -4.56
N THR A 200 12.59 -8.23 -4.65
CA THR A 200 12.21 -7.28 -5.70
C THR A 200 12.66 -7.71 -7.10
N ASP A 201 13.61 -8.63 -7.20
CA ASP A 201 13.98 -9.29 -8.47
C ASP A 201 12.85 -10.15 -9.00
N ASN A 202 12.28 -11.00 -8.13
CA ASN A 202 11.13 -11.83 -8.49
C ASN A 202 9.87 -11.00 -8.74
N MET A 203 9.67 -9.90 -8.02
CA MET A 203 8.55 -8.99 -8.28
C MET A 203 8.64 -8.39 -9.69
N VAL A 204 9.82 -7.91 -10.10
CA VAL A 204 10.02 -7.40 -11.46
C VAL A 204 9.78 -8.50 -12.50
N HIS A 205 10.29 -9.70 -12.27
CA HIS A 205 10.06 -10.83 -13.18
C HIS A 205 8.56 -11.17 -13.30
N TYR A 206 7.85 -11.28 -12.18
CA TYR A 206 6.41 -11.54 -12.14
C TYR A 206 5.62 -10.48 -12.90
N LEU A 207 5.88 -9.19 -12.62
CA LEU A 207 5.16 -8.07 -13.25
C LEU A 207 5.43 -7.98 -14.75
N LYS A 208 6.66 -8.22 -15.21
CA LYS A 208 6.99 -8.29 -16.65
C LYS A 208 6.27 -9.43 -17.36
N GLY A 209 5.96 -10.52 -16.65
CA GLY A 209 5.21 -11.66 -17.16
C GLY A 209 3.71 -11.39 -17.37
N LEU A 210 3.18 -10.26 -16.88
CA LEU A 210 1.77 -9.88 -17.05
C LEU A 210 1.54 -9.32 -18.46
N HIS A 211 1.43 -10.20 -19.44
CA HIS A 211 1.25 -9.84 -20.85
C HIS A 211 0.06 -8.88 -21.04
N GLY A 212 0.33 -7.71 -21.63
CA GLY A 212 -0.67 -6.69 -21.92
C GLY A 212 -1.15 -5.90 -20.69
N ASN A 213 -0.44 -5.96 -19.56
CA ASN A 213 -0.63 -5.04 -18.45
C ASN A 213 0.69 -4.30 -18.17
N ASP A 214 0.77 -3.06 -18.61
CA ASP A 214 1.87 -2.12 -18.35
C ASP A 214 1.62 -1.23 -17.11
N GLY A 215 0.68 -1.63 -16.26
CA GLY A 215 0.16 -0.80 -15.17
C GLY A 215 -1.19 -0.14 -15.49
N SER A 216 -1.64 -0.16 -16.75
CA SER A 216 -2.93 0.42 -17.16
C SER A 216 -4.16 -0.41 -16.82
N LYS A 217 -4.00 -1.68 -16.41
CA LYS A 217 -5.12 -2.57 -16.06
C LYS A 217 -5.09 -2.96 -14.60
N HIS A 218 -6.24 -3.35 -14.07
CA HIS A 218 -6.38 -3.77 -12.68
C HIS A 218 -5.37 -4.86 -12.30
N LEU A 219 -4.60 -4.61 -11.25
CA LEU A 219 -3.78 -5.58 -10.55
C LEU A 219 -3.83 -5.23 -9.06
N PHE A 220 -4.18 -6.20 -8.23
CA PHE A 220 -4.02 -6.12 -6.79
C PHE A 220 -3.72 -7.54 -6.27
N VAL A 221 -2.44 -7.85 -6.07
CA VAL A 221 -1.94 -9.19 -5.74
C VAL A 221 -1.32 -9.19 -4.34
N GLY A 222 -1.63 -10.20 -3.55
CA GLY A 222 -1.05 -10.36 -2.21
C GLY A 222 -1.50 -11.66 -1.54
N HIS A 223 -1.40 -11.72 -0.21
CA HIS A 223 -2.01 -12.81 0.56
C HIS A 223 -3.50 -12.51 0.76
N LEU A 224 -4.34 -13.10 -0.08
CA LEU A 224 -5.79 -12.90 -0.06
C LEU A 224 -6.44 -13.47 1.21
N ILE A 225 -7.18 -12.63 1.93
CA ILE A 225 -8.00 -12.97 3.09
C ILE A 225 -9.47 -12.78 2.71
N GLN A 226 -10.30 -13.78 3.02
CA GLN A 226 -11.73 -13.79 2.69
C GLN A 226 -12.53 -14.43 3.82
N HIS A 227 -13.84 -14.17 3.82
CA HIS A 227 -14.80 -14.77 4.77
C HIS A 227 -14.49 -14.45 6.24
N VAL A 228 -13.89 -13.28 6.49
CA VAL A 228 -13.60 -12.75 7.83
C VAL A 228 -14.39 -11.48 8.10
N GLY A 229 -14.38 -11.02 9.35
CA GLY A 229 -15.05 -9.80 9.77
C GLY A 229 -14.28 -9.09 10.89
N PRO A 230 -14.82 -7.96 11.37
CA PRO A 230 -14.22 -7.18 12.45
C PRO A 230 -14.04 -8.00 13.73
N ILE A 231 -12.85 -7.92 14.35
CA ILE A 231 -12.64 -8.52 15.67
C ILE A 231 -13.31 -7.62 16.72
N ARG A 232 -14.29 -8.15 17.45
CA ARG A 232 -15.06 -7.41 18.48
C ARG A 232 -14.50 -7.54 19.90
N VAL A 233 -13.28 -8.06 20.04
CA VAL A 233 -12.60 -8.24 21.33
C VAL A 233 -11.69 -7.03 21.61
N PRO A 234 -11.95 -6.20 22.64
CA PRO A 234 -11.20 -4.96 22.90
C PRO A 234 -9.70 -5.13 23.14
N ALA A 235 -9.26 -6.31 23.60
CA ALA A 235 -7.85 -6.63 23.81
C ALA A 235 -7.07 -6.91 22.52
N SER A 236 -7.75 -7.11 21.39
CA SER A 236 -7.10 -7.37 20.11
C SER A 236 -6.50 -6.09 19.53
N LYS A 237 -5.29 -6.16 18.98
CA LYS A 237 -4.70 -5.10 18.15
C LYS A 237 -5.62 -4.71 16.98
N TYR A 238 -6.39 -5.66 16.47
CA TYR A 238 -7.30 -5.48 15.34
C TYR A 238 -8.76 -5.26 15.80
N TYR A 239 -8.96 -4.79 17.03
CA TYR A 239 -10.29 -4.50 17.55
C TYR A 239 -10.99 -3.41 16.74
N ILE A 240 -12.17 -3.73 16.22
CA ILE A 240 -13.02 -2.77 15.50
C ILE A 240 -14.45 -2.88 16.06
N PRO A 241 -14.95 -1.86 16.77
CA PRO A 241 -16.29 -1.87 17.33
C PRO A 241 -17.38 -1.58 16.30
N VAL A 242 -18.64 -1.86 16.67
CA VAL A 242 -19.83 -1.63 15.82
C VAL A 242 -20.04 -0.15 15.48
N GLN A 243 -19.55 0.76 16.34
CA GLN A 243 -19.55 2.20 16.13
C GLN A 243 -18.66 2.63 14.96
N VAL A 244 -17.62 1.85 14.66
CA VAL A 244 -16.72 2.09 13.52
C VAL A 244 -17.23 1.35 12.28
N GLN A 245 -17.57 0.07 12.43
CA GLN A 245 -18.07 -0.76 11.34
C GLN A 245 -19.23 -1.63 11.81
N LYS A 246 -20.44 -1.35 11.34
CA LYS A 246 -21.67 -2.08 11.72
C LYS A 246 -21.74 -3.48 11.12
N SER A 247 -21.30 -3.64 9.87
CA SER A 247 -21.25 -4.96 9.22
C SER A 247 -20.30 -5.90 9.97
N ASP A 248 -20.69 -7.16 10.12
CA ASP A 248 -19.83 -8.23 10.66
C ASP A 248 -19.01 -8.94 9.59
N ARG A 249 -18.91 -8.35 8.39
CA ARG A 249 -18.14 -8.88 7.27
C ARG A 249 -17.24 -7.81 6.68
N TYR A 250 -16.03 -8.22 6.32
CA TYR A 250 -15.14 -7.45 5.47
C TYR A 250 -15.22 -7.93 4.01
N PRO A 251 -14.99 -7.04 3.04
CA PRO A 251 -14.75 -7.46 1.66
C PRO A 251 -13.46 -8.28 1.57
N PRO A 252 -13.25 -9.08 0.51
CA PRO A 252 -11.95 -9.64 0.20
C PRO A 252 -10.85 -8.58 0.18
N TYR A 253 -9.73 -8.84 0.83
CA TYR A 253 -8.57 -7.93 0.89
C TYR A 253 -7.26 -8.72 0.93
N CYS A 254 -6.13 -8.12 0.59
CA CYS A 254 -4.82 -8.74 0.84
C CYS A 254 -4.32 -8.30 2.21
N GLY A 255 -3.92 -9.24 3.07
CA GLY A 255 -3.41 -8.92 4.40
C GLY A 255 -2.05 -8.22 4.39
N GLY A 256 -1.71 -7.61 5.54
CA GLY A 256 -0.55 -6.74 5.75
C GLY A 256 0.82 -7.37 5.51
N GLY A 257 1.91 -6.66 5.81
CA GLY A 257 3.24 -6.98 5.30
C GLY A 257 3.44 -6.40 3.91
N GLY A 258 2.59 -6.75 2.93
CA GLY A 258 2.55 -6.02 1.66
C GLY A 258 1.84 -6.70 0.49
N PHE A 259 1.59 -5.91 -0.55
CA PHE A 259 0.89 -6.31 -1.77
C PHE A 259 1.35 -5.47 -2.97
N LEU A 260 1.23 -6.05 -4.17
CA LEU A 260 1.52 -5.39 -5.44
C LEU A 260 0.24 -4.87 -6.06
N LEU A 261 0.29 -3.65 -6.61
CA LEU A 261 -0.81 -3.06 -7.36
C LEU A 261 -0.32 -2.31 -8.59
N SER A 262 -1.18 -2.19 -9.60
CA SER A 262 -0.89 -1.37 -10.78
C SER A 262 -1.26 0.09 -10.54
N ARG A 263 -0.67 0.97 -11.36
CA ARG A 263 -1.08 2.38 -11.46
C ARG A 263 -2.59 2.58 -11.53
N PHE A 264 -3.25 1.84 -12.42
CA PHE A 264 -4.70 1.88 -12.57
C PHE A 264 -5.40 1.64 -11.23
N THR A 265 -5.00 0.59 -10.52
CA THR A 265 -5.63 0.22 -9.26
C THR A 265 -5.32 1.22 -8.15
N SER A 266 -4.10 1.75 -8.07
CA SER A 266 -3.73 2.82 -7.12
C SER A 266 -4.63 4.04 -7.29
N ARG A 267 -4.82 4.50 -8.55
CA ARG A 267 -5.70 5.63 -8.89
C ARG A 267 -7.15 5.35 -8.51
N VAL A 268 -7.66 4.16 -8.80
CA VAL A 268 -9.03 3.76 -8.43
C VAL A 268 -9.22 3.80 -6.92
N ILE A 269 -8.26 3.26 -6.15
CA ILE A 269 -8.32 3.26 -4.69
C ILE A 269 -8.35 4.70 -4.17
N TYR A 270 -7.45 5.57 -4.65
CA TYR A 270 -7.42 6.97 -4.27
C TYR A 270 -8.76 7.66 -4.54
N ASN A 271 -9.30 7.52 -5.75
CA ASN A 271 -10.58 8.11 -6.14
C ASN A 271 -11.75 7.61 -5.28
N MET A 272 -11.81 6.30 -5.00
CA MET A 272 -12.86 5.74 -4.14
C MET A 272 -12.74 6.20 -2.69
N SER A 273 -11.50 6.42 -2.22
CA SER A 273 -11.22 6.80 -0.84
C SER A 273 -11.94 8.08 -0.41
N HIS A 274 -12.18 9.03 -1.32
CA HIS A 274 -12.88 10.28 -1.02
C HIS A 274 -14.31 10.08 -0.51
N SER A 275 -14.93 8.95 -0.83
CA SER A 275 -16.35 8.69 -0.58
C SER A 275 -16.59 7.50 0.35
N ILE A 276 -15.53 6.95 0.96
CA ILE A 276 -15.59 5.84 1.91
C ILE A 276 -15.07 6.35 3.26
N PRO A 277 -15.85 6.27 4.35
CA PRO A 277 -15.35 6.62 5.69
C PRO A 277 -14.10 5.81 6.03
N LEU A 278 -13.09 6.47 6.63
CA LEU A 278 -11.87 5.78 7.02
C LEU A 278 -12.20 4.57 7.90
N LEU A 279 -11.41 3.52 7.76
CA LEU A 279 -11.38 2.37 8.66
C LEU A 279 -9.94 2.26 9.18
N PRO A 280 -9.69 1.98 10.48
CA PRO A 280 -8.32 1.93 11.01
C PRO A 280 -7.44 0.81 10.47
N ILE A 281 -8.03 -0.23 9.86
CA ILE A 281 -7.30 -1.35 9.25
C ILE A 281 -7.08 -1.02 7.78
N ASP A 282 -5.86 -0.62 7.41
CA ASP A 282 -5.49 -0.12 6.08
C ASP A 282 -5.74 -1.16 4.99
N ASP A 283 -5.33 -2.40 5.20
CA ASP A 283 -5.52 -3.49 4.25
C ASP A 283 -7.00 -3.72 3.91
N VAL A 284 -7.85 -3.72 4.93
CA VAL A 284 -9.31 -3.86 4.77
C VAL A 284 -9.88 -2.65 4.05
N TYR A 285 -9.40 -1.44 4.37
CA TYR A 285 -9.85 -0.22 3.70
C TYR A 285 -9.51 -0.23 2.20
N MET A 286 -8.34 -0.76 1.80
CA MET A 286 -8.04 -0.99 0.38
C MET A 286 -9.06 -1.94 -0.26
N GLY A 287 -9.41 -3.03 0.43
CA GLY A 287 -10.46 -3.97 0.00
C GLY A 287 -11.83 -3.30 -0.16
N MET A 288 -12.21 -2.40 0.74
CA MET A 288 -13.45 -1.61 0.65
C MET A 288 -13.44 -0.69 -0.58
N CYS A 289 -12.31 -0.07 -0.90
CA CYS A 289 -12.16 0.76 -2.09
C CYS A 289 -12.30 -0.08 -3.38
N LEU A 290 -11.70 -1.27 -3.42
CA LEU A 290 -11.84 -2.21 -4.55
C LEU A 290 -13.29 -2.68 -4.72
N GLU A 291 -13.95 -3.09 -3.63
CA GLU A 291 -15.34 -3.56 -3.66
C GLU A 291 -16.27 -2.47 -4.20
N LYS A 292 -16.11 -1.22 -3.75
CA LYS A 292 -16.89 -0.09 -4.26
C LYS A 292 -16.68 0.15 -5.76
N ALA A 293 -15.48 -0.10 -6.27
CA ALA A 293 -15.16 0.00 -7.69
C ALA A 293 -15.55 -1.24 -8.51
N GLY A 294 -16.13 -2.27 -7.89
CA GLY A 294 -16.44 -3.55 -8.55
C GLY A 294 -15.20 -4.39 -8.89
N LEU A 295 -14.06 -4.10 -8.28
CA LEU A 295 -12.79 -4.79 -8.45
C LEU A 295 -12.55 -5.79 -7.31
N LYS A 296 -11.66 -6.75 -7.54
CA LYS A 296 -11.31 -7.77 -6.54
C LYS A 296 -9.80 -7.97 -6.44
N PRO A 297 -9.26 -8.15 -5.23
CA PRO A 297 -7.89 -8.61 -5.07
C PRO A 297 -7.75 -10.08 -5.48
N VAL A 298 -6.52 -10.49 -5.80
CA VAL A 298 -6.17 -11.86 -6.16
C VAL A 298 -5.02 -12.37 -5.29
N SER A 299 -5.04 -13.68 -5.02
CA SER A 299 -4.00 -14.32 -4.22
C SER A 299 -2.75 -14.61 -5.05
N HIS A 300 -1.57 -14.46 -4.46
CA HIS A 300 -0.31 -14.91 -5.07
C HIS A 300 0.49 -15.76 -4.08
N MET A 301 0.85 -16.99 -4.47
CA MET A 301 1.52 -17.96 -3.58
C MET A 301 2.90 -17.49 -3.09
N GLY A 302 3.54 -16.57 -3.81
CA GLY A 302 4.81 -15.96 -3.38
C GLY A 302 4.67 -14.91 -2.28
N VAL A 303 3.46 -14.50 -1.88
CA VAL A 303 3.25 -13.49 -0.83
C VAL A 303 2.81 -14.19 0.46
N ARG A 304 3.67 -14.14 1.49
CA ARG A 304 3.56 -14.94 2.72
C ARG A 304 3.55 -14.05 3.95
N THR A 305 2.38 -13.50 4.26
CA THR A 305 2.23 -12.50 5.35
C THR A 305 2.05 -13.12 6.73
N ALA A 306 1.92 -14.45 6.81
CA ALA A 306 1.88 -15.22 8.06
C ALA A 306 3.19 -16.02 8.29
N GLY A 307 4.27 -15.63 7.62
CA GLY A 307 5.52 -16.39 7.57
C GLY A 307 5.47 -17.59 6.63
N LEU A 308 6.54 -18.37 6.62
CA LEU A 308 6.62 -19.63 5.88
C LEU A 308 6.13 -20.80 6.73
N HIS A 309 5.21 -21.59 6.17
CA HIS A 309 4.82 -22.86 6.76
C HIS A 309 5.82 -23.94 6.34
N LEU A 310 6.74 -24.28 7.25
CA LEU A 310 7.71 -25.33 7.02
C LEU A 310 7.16 -26.69 7.49
N PRO A 311 7.39 -27.77 6.73
CA PRO A 311 6.81 -29.09 7.02
C PRO A 311 7.37 -29.71 8.30
N SER A 312 8.51 -29.25 8.80
CA SER A 312 9.13 -29.74 10.03
C SER A 312 9.78 -28.60 10.81
N LYS A 313 9.66 -28.65 12.15
CA LYS A 313 10.31 -27.71 13.07
C LYS A 313 11.82 -27.92 13.18
N ASN A 314 12.34 -29.05 12.70
CA ASN A 314 13.77 -29.35 12.71
C ASN A 314 14.51 -28.76 11.49
N LEU A 315 13.78 -28.14 10.56
CA LEU A 315 14.37 -27.45 9.42
C LEU A 315 14.77 -26.04 9.85
N ASP A 316 15.93 -25.59 9.38
CA ASP A 316 16.34 -24.19 9.55
C ASP A 316 15.35 -23.28 8.81
N SER A 317 14.58 -22.51 9.58
CA SER A 317 13.61 -21.58 9.03
C SER A 317 14.22 -20.42 8.26
N TYR A 318 15.52 -20.20 8.39
CA TYR A 318 16.28 -19.18 7.67
C TYR A 318 17.09 -19.77 6.51
N ASN A 319 16.81 -21.02 6.08
CA ASN A 319 17.44 -21.55 4.88
C ASN A 319 17.08 -20.67 3.65
N PRO A 320 18.07 -20.09 2.95
CA PRO A 320 17.85 -19.15 1.85
C PRO A 320 17.01 -19.73 0.71
N CYS A 321 17.06 -21.05 0.50
CA CYS A 321 16.33 -21.69 -0.58
C CYS A 321 14.80 -21.60 -0.43
N TYR A 322 14.28 -21.45 0.79
CA TYR A 322 12.84 -21.23 0.98
C TYR A 322 12.39 -19.81 0.58
N TYR A 323 13.32 -18.86 0.53
CA TYR A 323 13.06 -17.45 0.23
C TYR A 323 13.45 -17.05 -1.19
N ARG A 324 14.11 -17.94 -1.94
CA ARG A 324 14.60 -17.64 -3.29
C ARG A 324 13.47 -17.36 -4.29
N GLU A 325 12.36 -18.09 -4.18
CA GLU A 325 11.24 -18.03 -5.16
C GLU A 325 10.01 -17.26 -4.64
N VAL A 326 10.07 -16.74 -3.41
CA VAL A 326 8.97 -15.93 -2.86
C VAL A 326 9.02 -14.51 -3.43
N LEU A 327 7.91 -13.79 -3.34
CA LEU A 327 7.87 -12.34 -3.56
C LEU A 327 8.11 -11.61 -2.24
N LEU A 328 7.43 -12.01 -1.18
CA LEU A 328 7.42 -11.29 0.09
C LEU A 328 7.14 -12.24 1.25
N VAL A 329 7.86 -12.08 2.36
CA VAL A 329 7.59 -12.79 3.62
C VAL A 329 7.61 -11.82 4.80
N HIS A 330 6.58 -11.91 5.64
CA HIS A 330 6.51 -11.25 6.96
C HIS A 330 6.84 -12.28 8.06
N ARG A 331 7.70 -12.02 9.06
CA ARG A 331 8.44 -10.79 9.41
C ARG A 331 9.91 -11.06 9.61
N PHE A 332 10.71 -10.02 9.44
CA PHE A 332 12.16 -10.03 9.58
C PHE A 332 12.68 -8.88 10.44
N LEU A 333 13.73 -9.17 11.22
CA LEU A 333 14.56 -8.16 11.87
C LEU A 333 15.59 -7.58 10.88
N PRO A 334 16.13 -6.36 11.10
CA PRO A 334 17.08 -5.73 10.17
C PRO A 334 18.25 -6.64 9.79
N HIS A 335 18.94 -7.23 10.76
CA HIS A 335 20.07 -8.14 10.48
C HIS A 335 19.63 -9.38 9.69
N GLN A 336 18.41 -9.89 9.89
CA GLN A 336 17.89 -11.04 9.14
C GLN A 336 17.61 -10.67 7.69
N ILE A 337 17.07 -9.47 7.42
CA ILE A 337 16.89 -8.94 6.06
C ILE A 337 18.25 -8.86 5.36
N PHE A 338 19.23 -8.26 6.06
CA PHE A 338 20.57 -8.09 5.52
C PHE A 338 21.21 -9.42 5.13
N ILE A 339 21.25 -10.38 6.06
CA ILE A 339 21.82 -11.70 5.79
C ILE A 339 21.05 -12.41 4.68
N MET A 340 19.72 -12.52 4.81
CA MET A 340 18.89 -13.25 3.84
C MET A 340 19.04 -12.71 2.42
N TRP A 341 19.06 -11.39 2.25
CA TRP A 341 19.25 -10.75 0.95
C TRP A 341 20.58 -11.18 0.30
N HIS A 342 21.67 -11.19 1.05
CA HIS A 342 22.97 -11.61 0.50
C HIS A 342 23.01 -13.11 0.24
N GLU A 343 22.45 -13.92 1.13
CA GLU A 343 22.45 -15.37 1.01
C GLU A 343 21.66 -15.86 -0.21
N ILE A 344 20.48 -15.29 -0.51
CA ILE A 344 19.70 -15.71 -1.69
C ILE A 344 20.37 -15.33 -3.02
N HIS A 345 21.28 -14.34 -3.03
CA HIS A 345 22.01 -13.88 -4.21
C HIS A 345 23.39 -14.53 -4.36
N ARG A 346 23.78 -15.43 -3.46
CA ARG A 346 25.01 -16.20 -3.58
C ARG A 346 24.99 -17.08 -4.84
N LYS A 347 26.04 -16.96 -5.66
CA LYS A 347 26.19 -17.74 -6.91
C LYS A 347 26.32 -19.24 -6.65
N ASP A 348 26.88 -19.61 -5.50
CA ASP A 348 27.09 -20.99 -5.06
C ASP A 348 25.89 -21.56 -4.29
N LEU A 349 24.80 -20.79 -4.12
CA LEU A 349 23.58 -21.29 -3.49
C LEU A 349 22.91 -22.34 -4.40
N GLY A 350 23.19 -23.60 -4.10
CA GLY A 350 22.53 -24.77 -4.70
C GLY A 350 21.24 -25.10 -3.98
N CYS A 351 20.11 -24.62 -4.50
CA CYS A 351 18.80 -25.09 -4.06
C CYS A 351 18.47 -26.35 -4.86
N GLY A 352 18.45 -27.51 -4.19
CA GLY A 352 17.85 -28.72 -4.79
C GLY A 352 16.41 -28.44 -5.22
N LYS A 353 15.79 -29.31 -6.04
CA LYS A 353 14.36 -29.19 -6.37
C LYS A 353 13.54 -29.29 -5.08
N LEU A 354 13.31 -28.16 -4.43
CA LEU A 354 12.41 -28.04 -3.30
C LEU A 354 11.01 -28.27 -3.87
N ARG A 355 10.44 -29.45 -3.58
CA ARG A 355 9.00 -29.68 -3.72
C ARG A 355 8.35 -28.86 -2.59
N ILE A 356 8.00 -27.61 -2.89
CA ILE A 356 7.16 -26.77 -2.03
C ILE A 356 5.74 -27.31 -2.06
#